data_AF-A0A3M7FXI4-F1
#
_entry.id   AF-A0A3M7FXI4-F1
#
_cell.length_a   1.000
_cell.length_b   1.000
_cell.length_c   1.000
_cell.angle_alpha   90.00
_cell.angle_beta   90.00
_cell.angle_gamma   90.00
#
_symmetry.space_group_name_H-M   'P 1'
#
loop_
_entity.id
_entity.type
_entity.pdbx_description
1 polymer ?
#
loop_
_entity_poly.entity_id
_entity_poly.type
_entity_poly.pdbx_seq_one_letter_code
_entity_poly.pdbx_strand_id
1 'polypeptide(L)'
;MHQPTLTSLLLGAGAGMIAAHPAPWSWTPKGHHHHDQPGYFPLSSKPSGIPAGFGSTDGTAVPTGGFGSYVVPSGSGIAAPTLKGYASASGSGIALPTGTAFYALGTASTTVASTTIVSPAVPSTPTAGASAGMVSKVQADSGCTFTDADAAASGKADCKKIVLKDIAVPAGTTLDMTDLNDGTTVTFEGTTTFGYEEWKGPLISFSGTDITVQGADGHLIDMGGDQWWDGEGSNGGVTKPKGFYARSLTDSVITGLNIKNTPIQCFSINGAENLHVVDITIDNSEAKGDVEDGGHNTDAFDVGSSTGVYISGANVKNQDDCLAINSGTDISFTGATCSGGHGISIGSVGGRDDNTVENVFISDCTITDSDNGVRIKTVYEATGSVKNVTYSSITLSGINKYGIVIEQDYENGSPTGEPTDGVPITDLTLSDITGSVGDDAAPYYILCAACSDWTVSGVDVTGGTASDECEGEPSGVSLC
;
A
#
# COMPACT_ATOMS: atom_id res chain seq x y z
N MET A 1 56.51 -43.32 20.31
CA MET A 1 57.95 -43.28 19.98
C MET A 1 58.05 -42.65 18.61
N HIS A 2 58.63 -41.49 18.30
CA HIS A 2 59.52 -40.56 18.97
C HIS A 2 59.11 -39.15 18.50
N GLN A 3 59.08 -38.18 19.41
CA GLN A 3 59.43 -36.80 19.05
C GLN A 3 60.96 -36.67 19.07
N PRO A 4 61.49 -35.62 18.42
CA PRO A 4 62.12 -34.62 19.27
C PRO A 4 61.70 -33.18 18.94
N THR A 5 61.67 -32.43 20.04
CA THR A 5 61.51 -31.01 20.23
C THR A 5 62.71 -30.20 19.74
N LEU A 6 62.48 -28.94 19.35
CA LEU A 6 63.41 -27.84 19.65
C LEU A 6 62.62 -26.55 19.90
N THR A 7 63.05 -25.83 20.94
CA THR A 7 62.35 -24.71 21.59
C THR A 7 63.24 -23.46 21.58
N SER A 8 62.58 -22.29 21.55
CA SER A 8 63.05 -20.93 21.92
C SER A 8 63.80 -20.14 20.82
N LEU A 9 63.63 -18.81 20.67
CA LEU A 9 63.60 -17.76 21.69
C LEU A 9 63.08 -16.38 21.16
N LEU A 10 62.18 -15.76 21.94
CA LEU A 10 61.93 -14.34 22.30
C LEU A 10 61.71 -13.14 21.29
N LEU A 11 60.53 -12.51 21.53
CA LEU A 11 60.19 -11.09 21.80
C LEU A 11 60.35 -9.96 20.75
N GLY A 12 59.25 -9.21 20.55
CA GLY A 12 59.29 -7.74 20.48
C GLY A 12 58.19 -7.04 19.65
N ALA A 13 57.31 -6.28 20.35
CA ALA A 13 56.43 -5.19 19.90
C ALA A 13 55.26 -5.55 18.93
N GLY A 14 54.00 -5.18 19.15
CA GLY A 14 53.45 -4.07 19.92
C GLY A 14 53.21 -2.84 19.03
N ALA A 15 52.24 -2.90 18.11
CA ALA A 15 51.63 -1.74 17.47
C ALA A 15 50.23 -2.11 16.96
N GLY A 16 49.21 -1.43 17.46
CA GLY A 16 47.85 -1.53 16.93
C GLY A 16 47.74 -0.86 15.57
N MET A 17 46.93 -1.44 14.69
CA MET A 17 46.33 -0.75 13.55
C MET A 17 44.89 -1.24 13.37
N ILE A 18 43.99 -0.30 13.63
CA ILE A 18 42.75 0.02 12.91
C ILE A 18 42.24 -1.08 11.96
N ALA A 19 41.06 -1.62 12.30
CA ALA A 19 40.26 -2.41 11.38
C ALA A 19 39.84 -1.53 10.20
N ALA A 20 40.38 -1.81 9.02
CA ALA A 20 39.87 -1.29 7.77
C ALA A 20 38.62 -2.09 7.39
N HIS A 21 37.49 -1.39 7.24
CA HIS A 21 36.31 -1.92 6.57
C HIS A 21 36.66 -2.17 5.09
N PRO A 22 36.36 -3.34 4.50
CA PRO A 22 36.45 -3.50 3.06
C PRO A 22 35.29 -2.74 2.40
N ALA A 23 35.64 -1.89 1.42
CA ALA A 23 34.69 -1.21 0.53
C ALA A 23 33.86 -2.24 -0.25
N PRO A 24 32.58 -1.94 -0.57
CA PRO A 24 31.77 -2.81 -1.41
C PRO A 24 32.29 -2.77 -2.84
N TRP A 25 32.32 -3.94 -3.47
CA TRP A 25 32.77 -4.14 -4.82
C TRP A 25 31.80 -3.50 -5.81
N SER A 26 32.33 -2.64 -6.68
CA SER A 26 31.69 -2.18 -7.91
C SER A 26 31.41 -3.38 -8.81
N TRP A 27 30.16 -3.82 -8.89
CA TRP A 27 29.72 -4.79 -9.88
C TRP A 27 29.11 -4.03 -11.06
N THR A 28 29.74 -4.17 -12.23
CA THR A 28 29.17 -3.74 -13.51
C THR A 28 28.43 -4.95 -14.10
N PRO A 29 27.10 -4.92 -14.30
CA PRO A 29 26.43 -6.01 -14.98
C PRO A 29 26.75 -5.93 -16.46
N LYS A 30 27.47 -6.92 -16.97
CA LYS A 30 27.46 -7.24 -18.40
C LYS A 30 26.10 -7.81 -18.74
N GLY A 31 25.38 -7.14 -19.63
CA GLY A 31 24.12 -7.60 -20.18
C GLY A 31 24.21 -9.03 -20.71
N HIS A 32 23.39 -9.90 -20.13
CA HIS A 32 22.97 -11.15 -20.74
C HIS A 32 21.47 -11.03 -21.01
N HIS A 33 21.14 -10.68 -22.26
CA HIS A 33 19.78 -10.67 -22.77
C HIS A 33 19.20 -12.09 -22.69
N HIS A 34 18.32 -12.32 -21.72
CA HIS A 34 17.35 -13.39 -21.75
C HIS A 34 15.96 -12.76 -21.84
N HIS A 35 15.34 -12.93 -23.01
CA HIS A 35 13.93 -12.62 -23.24
C HIS A 35 13.08 -13.63 -22.48
N ASP A 36 12.78 -13.36 -21.22
CA ASP A 36 11.67 -14.01 -20.52
C ASP A 36 10.76 -12.91 -19.97
N GLN A 37 9.59 -12.83 -20.60
CA GLN A 37 8.52 -11.88 -20.28
C GLN A 37 7.90 -12.29 -18.93
N PRO A 38 7.65 -11.36 -17.98
CA PRO A 38 6.67 -11.62 -16.93
C PRO A 38 5.31 -11.81 -17.61
N GLY A 39 4.73 -13.01 -17.42
CA GLY A 39 3.55 -13.47 -18.14
C GLY A 39 2.36 -12.53 -18.02
N TYR A 40 2.09 -11.83 -19.13
CA TYR A 40 0.84 -11.14 -19.42
C TYR A 40 -0.32 -12.15 -19.38
N PHE A 41 -1.36 -11.87 -18.60
CA PHE A 41 -2.59 -12.66 -18.64
C PHE A 41 -3.58 -12.06 -19.66
N PRO A 42 -4.13 -12.86 -20.60
CA PRO A 42 -5.33 -12.49 -21.31
C PRO A 42 -6.54 -12.95 -20.52
N LEU A 43 -7.56 -12.11 -20.36
CA LEU A 43 -8.89 -12.60 -19.99
C LEU A 43 -9.98 -12.05 -20.90
N SER A 44 -10.77 -13.01 -21.36
CA SER A 44 -11.86 -12.89 -22.32
C SER A 44 -13.16 -12.60 -21.59
N SER A 45 -13.90 -11.60 -22.08
CA SER A 45 -15.35 -11.73 -22.27
C SER A 45 -15.86 -10.64 -23.20
N LYS A 46 -16.33 -11.05 -24.39
CA LYS A 46 -17.16 -10.21 -25.26
C LYS A 46 -18.48 -9.87 -24.56
N PRO A 47 -19.04 -8.69 -24.86
CA PRO A 47 -20.42 -8.66 -25.30
C PRO A 47 -20.56 -8.20 -26.76
N SER A 48 -21.46 -8.89 -27.44
CA SER A 48 -22.05 -8.63 -28.75
C SER A 48 -22.43 -7.17 -29.00
N GLY A 49 -22.07 -6.67 -30.19
CA GLY A 49 -22.35 -5.30 -30.62
C GLY A 49 -23.72 -5.05 -31.22
N ILE A 50 -24.02 -3.77 -31.47
CA ILE A 50 -25.01 -3.19 -32.40
C ILE A 50 -24.46 -1.79 -32.83
N PRO A 51 -24.72 -1.29 -34.06
CA PRO A 51 -23.70 -0.61 -34.87
C PRO A 51 -23.76 0.93 -34.89
N ALA A 52 -22.70 1.48 -35.48
CA ALA A 52 -22.48 2.88 -35.82
C ALA A 52 -23.60 3.52 -36.67
N GLY A 53 -23.89 4.79 -36.37
CA GLY A 53 -24.67 5.72 -37.18
C GLY A 53 -24.11 7.14 -37.05
N PHE A 54 -23.73 7.70 -38.20
CA PHE A 54 -23.16 9.03 -38.43
C PHE A 54 -24.02 10.21 -37.92
N GLY A 55 -23.36 11.34 -37.61
CA GLY A 55 -24.00 12.66 -37.62
C GLY A 55 -23.19 13.76 -36.94
N SER A 56 -22.43 14.54 -37.71
CA SER A 56 -21.86 15.82 -37.27
C SER A 56 -22.94 16.86 -36.99
N THR A 57 -22.71 17.77 -36.04
CA THR A 57 -22.81 19.23 -36.26
C THR A 57 -22.42 20.00 -34.99
N ASP A 58 -21.68 21.08 -35.23
CA ASP A 58 -21.70 22.37 -34.55
C ASP A 58 -21.05 22.51 -33.16
N GLY A 59 -19.85 23.07 -33.22
CA GLY A 59 -19.20 23.73 -32.10
C GLY A 59 -19.92 25.01 -31.69
N THR A 60 -19.78 25.32 -30.41
CA THR A 60 -19.94 26.68 -29.90
C THR A 60 -18.74 26.98 -29.01
N ALA A 61 -18.06 28.07 -29.36
CA ALA A 61 -16.90 28.60 -28.67
C ALA A 61 -17.30 29.09 -27.27
N VAL A 62 -16.51 28.72 -26.26
CA VAL A 62 -16.54 29.32 -24.93
C VAL A 62 -15.49 30.43 -24.91
N PRO A 63 -15.81 31.65 -24.43
CA PRO A 63 -14.92 32.80 -24.55
C PRO A 63 -13.75 32.71 -23.58
N THR A 64 -12.58 33.06 -24.11
CA THR A 64 -11.35 33.40 -23.38
C THR A 64 -11.59 34.60 -22.46
N GLY A 65 -11.51 34.38 -21.14
CA GLY A 65 -11.45 35.41 -20.10
C GLY A 65 -10.08 35.37 -19.42
N GLY A 66 -9.33 36.47 -19.54
CA GLY A 66 -7.93 36.56 -19.17
C GLY A 66 -7.63 36.64 -17.67
N PHE A 67 -6.33 36.43 -17.42
CA PHE A 67 -5.60 36.43 -16.17
C PHE A 67 -5.87 37.65 -15.27
N GLY A 68 -6.21 37.36 -14.02
CA GLY A 68 -6.08 38.24 -12.87
C GLY A 68 -5.45 37.42 -11.73
N SER A 69 -4.33 37.91 -11.22
CA SER A 69 -3.55 37.34 -10.12
C SER A 69 -4.43 36.92 -8.93
N TYR A 70 -4.40 35.65 -8.55
CA TYR A 70 -5.04 35.15 -7.33
C TYR A 70 -3.99 34.71 -6.30
N VAL A 71 -4.07 35.33 -5.13
CA VAL A 71 -3.41 34.89 -3.89
C VAL A 71 -4.20 33.68 -3.38
N VAL A 72 -3.51 32.56 -3.11
CA VAL A 72 -4.07 31.30 -2.63
C VAL A 72 -4.69 31.47 -1.24
N PRO A 73 -6.01 31.26 -1.06
CA PRO A 73 -6.58 30.97 0.25
C PRO A 73 -6.51 29.45 0.49
N SER A 74 -6.07 29.05 1.68
CA SER A 74 -6.12 27.68 2.20
C SER A 74 -7.48 27.01 1.94
N GLY A 75 -7.48 25.86 1.26
CA GLY A 75 -8.68 25.02 1.07
C GLY A 75 -8.87 24.53 -0.36
N SER A 76 -8.02 23.62 -0.83
CA SER A 76 -8.26 22.80 -2.02
C SER A 76 -9.36 21.78 -1.69
N GLY A 77 -10.49 21.88 -2.38
CA GLY A 77 -11.70 21.11 -2.10
C GLY A 77 -11.66 19.65 -2.53
N ILE A 78 -10.97 18.81 -1.75
CA ILE A 78 -11.47 17.48 -1.43
C ILE A 78 -11.93 17.56 0.02
N ALA A 79 -13.23 17.76 0.24
CA ALA A 79 -13.80 17.54 1.56
C ALA A 79 -13.76 16.03 1.82
N ALA A 80 -13.06 15.60 2.88
CA ALA A 80 -13.23 14.26 3.41
C ALA A 80 -14.74 13.99 3.58
N PRO A 81 -15.29 12.90 3.02
CA PRO A 81 -16.61 12.44 3.39
C PRO A 81 -16.65 12.33 4.91
N THR A 82 -17.62 13.00 5.54
CA THR A 82 -17.86 12.90 6.97
C THR A 82 -17.92 11.43 7.37
N LEU A 83 -16.92 10.98 8.15
CA LEU A 83 -16.98 9.73 8.89
C LEU A 83 -18.31 9.69 9.65
N LYS A 84 -19.21 8.78 9.28
CA LYS A 84 -20.30 8.39 10.18
C LYS A 84 -19.68 7.59 11.32
N GLY A 85 -19.26 8.32 12.36
CA GLY A 85 -19.04 7.78 13.70
C GLY A 85 -17.85 6.84 13.84
N TYR A 86 -16.64 7.36 13.76
CA TYR A 86 -15.52 6.85 14.55
C TYR A 86 -14.73 8.03 15.13
N ALA A 87 -14.58 8.04 16.45
CA ALA A 87 -13.65 8.93 17.13
C ALA A 87 -12.28 8.23 17.10
N SER A 88 -11.36 8.73 16.29
CA SER A 88 -9.95 8.37 16.42
C SER A 88 -9.41 9.01 17.69
N ALA A 89 -8.89 8.19 18.59
CA ALA A 89 -8.08 8.65 19.71
C ALA A 89 -6.62 8.71 19.26
N SER A 90 -6.23 9.78 18.55
CA SER A 90 -4.83 10.14 18.38
C SER A 90 -4.45 11.14 19.46
N GLY A 91 -3.64 10.68 20.42
CA GLY A 91 -3.20 11.49 21.55
C GLY A 91 -1.76 11.15 21.94
N SER A 92 -0.81 11.64 21.15
CA SER A 92 0.60 11.72 21.55
C SER A 92 0.78 12.95 22.43
N GLY A 93 1.00 12.74 23.73
CA GLY A 93 1.25 13.82 24.69
C GLY A 93 2.07 13.33 25.88
N ILE A 94 3.40 13.45 25.77
CA ILE A 94 4.32 13.30 26.90
C ILE A 94 4.20 14.53 27.80
N ALA A 95 3.76 14.35 29.05
CA ALA A 95 4.03 15.29 30.14
C ALA A 95 4.09 14.53 31.48
N LEU A 96 5.23 14.65 32.14
CA LEU A 96 5.52 14.15 33.50
C LEU A 96 4.57 14.76 34.55
N PRO A 97 4.19 14.02 35.61
CA PRO A 97 3.74 14.64 36.84
C PRO A 97 4.76 14.41 37.98
N THR A 98 5.33 15.50 38.47
CA THR A 98 5.78 15.64 39.86
C THR A 98 4.65 16.28 40.65
N GLY A 99 4.18 15.66 41.73
CA GLY A 99 3.29 16.35 42.66
C GLY A 99 2.40 15.44 43.50
N THR A 100 2.91 15.05 44.66
CA THR A 100 2.19 14.44 45.77
C THR A 100 1.08 15.34 46.35
N ALA A 101 -0.11 14.80 46.61
CA ALA A 101 -0.91 15.13 47.79
C ALA A 101 -2.00 14.07 48.04
N PHE A 102 -2.01 13.57 49.28
CA PHE A 102 -3.02 12.70 49.89
C PHE A 102 -4.39 13.39 50.00
N TYR A 103 -5.49 12.62 50.01
CA TYR A 103 -6.46 12.57 51.13
C TYR A 103 -7.48 11.41 50.97
N ALA A 104 -7.43 10.53 51.97
CA ALA A 104 -8.48 9.81 52.71
C ALA A 104 -9.69 9.13 52.03
N LEU A 105 -9.83 7.87 52.45
CA LEU A 105 -10.97 6.94 52.36
C LEU A 105 -12.28 7.49 52.92
N GLY A 106 -13.39 7.08 52.29
CA GLY A 106 -14.73 7.11 52.86
C GLY A 106 -15.52 5.89 52.41
N THR A 107 -15.59 4.87 53.26
CA THR A 107 -16.47 3.70 53.13
C THR A 107 -17.89 4.06 53.54
N ALA A 108 -18.89 3.58 52.80
CA ALA A 108 -20.22 3.38 53.34
C ALA A 108 -20.90 2.21 52.63
N SER A 109 -21.16 1.17 53.42
CA SER A 109 -21.92 -0.04 53.11
C SER A 109 -23.34 0.17 53.59
N THR A 110 -24.35 -0.18 52.79
CA THR A 110 -25.72 -0.46 53.28
C THR A 110 -26.39 -1.55 52.45
N THR A 111 -27.18 -2.33 53.18
CA THR A 111 -27.69 -3.67 52.96
C THR A 111 -29.03 -3.75 52.20
N VAL A 112 -29.16 -4.82 51.39
CA VAL A 112 -30.28 -5.78 51.21
C VAL A 112 -31.74 -5.27 51.18
N ALA A 113 -32.45 -5.60 50.08
CA ALA A 113 -33.79 -6.21 50.14
C ALA A 113 -34.13 -6.97 48.83
N SER A 114 -34.38 -8.27 48.97
CA SER A 114 -34.95 -9.16 47.94
C SER A 114 -36.48 -9.05 47.91
N THR A 115 -37.08 -9.19 46.73
CA THR A 115 -38.46 -9.71 46.60
C THR A 115 -38.56 -10.63 45.38
N THR A 116 -38.78 -11.91 45.66
CA THR A 116 -39.27 -12.97 44.77
C THR A 116 -40.75 -12.78 44.46
N ILE A 117 -41.18 -12.96 43.21
CA ILE A 117 -42.58 -13.29 42.89
C ILE A 117 -42.62 -14.43 41.87
N VAL A 118 -43.56 -15.32 42.14
CA VAL A 118 -43.73 -16.70 41.68
C VAL A 118 -44.66 -16.77 40.46
N SER A 119 -44.38 -17.69 39.54
CA SER A 119 -45.26 -18.10 38.42
C SER A 119 -46.60 -18.69 38.89
N PRO A 120 -47.59 -18.78 37.98
CA PRO A 120 -48.33 -20.03 37.90
C PRO A 120 -48.45 -20.59 36.48
N ALA A 121 -48.66 -21.90 36.45
CA ALA A 121 -48.68 -22.78 35.31
C ALA A 121 -50.03 -22.80 34.53
N VAL A 122 -49.90 -23.39 33.34
CA VAL A 122 -50.83 -23.76 32.23
C VAL A 122 -52.21 -24.31 32.65
N PRO A 123 -53.19 -24.33 31.71
CA PRO A 123 -53.51 -25.62 31.08
C PRO A 123 -53.76 -25.58 29.54
N SER A 124 -53.76 -26.79 28.98
CA SER A 124 -53.48 -27.23 27.60
C SER A 124 -54.70 -27.44 26.67
N THR A 125 -54.56 -27.07 25.37
CA THR A 125 -55.00 -27.71 24.07
C THR A 125 -56.46 -28.14 23.85
N PRO A 126 -56.95 -28.47 22.60
CA PRO A 126 -56.33 -28.54 21.25
C PRO A 126 -57.11 -27.66 20.19
N THR A 127 -56.81 -27.48 18.90
CA THR A 127 -56.60 -28.44 17.78
C THR A 127 -56.29 -27.67 16.48
N ALA A 128 -55.46 -28.27 15.61
CA ALA A 128 -55.30 -28.15 14.14
C ALA A 128 -55.79 -26.93 13.33
N GLY A 129 -54.89 -26.41 12.48
CA GLY A 129 -55.21 -25.62 11.29
C GLY A 129 -53.95 -25.20 10.54
N ALA A 130 -53.66 -25.85 9.41
CA ALA A 130 -52.57 -25.48 8.51
C ALA A 130 -52.80 -24.09 7.89
N SER A 131 -51.78 -23.24 7.88
CA SER A 131 -51.68 -22.12 6.95
C SER A 131 -50.21 -21.79 6.74
N ALA A 132 -49.84 -21.62 5.48
CA ALA A 132 -48.51 -21.29 5.00
C ALA A 132 -48.01 -20.00 5.68
N GLY A 133 -47.06 -20.16 6.60
CA GLY A 133 -46.31 -19.05 7.14
C GLY A 133 -45.33 -18.57 6.09
N MET A 134 -45.56 -17.38 5.53
CA MET A 134 -44.51 -16.57 4.93
C MET A 134 -43.37 -16.53 5.94
N VAL A 135 -42.24 -17.16 5.60
CA VAL A 135 -40.96 -16.86 6.21
C VAL A 135 -40.69 -15.39 5.91
N SER A 136 -41.07 -14.53 6.84
CA SER A 136 -40.43 -13.24 6.96
C SER A 136 -38.94 -13.55 7.07
N LYS A 137 -38.17 -13.24 6.02
CA LYS A 137 -36.76 -12.93 6.18
C LYS A 137 -36.70 -11.69 7.05
N VAL A 138 -36.91 -11.87 8.36
CA VAL A 138 -36.28 -11.01 9.35
C VAL A 138 -34.80 -11.28 9.13
N GLN A 139 -34.20 -10.46 8.27
CA GLN A 139 -32.77 -10.45 8.04
C GLN A 139 -32.17 -10.20 9.42
N ALA A 140 -31.72 -11.27 10.04
CA ALA A 140 -31.22 -11.19 11.39
C ALA A 140 -29.94 -10.37 11.30
N ASP A 141 -29.97 -9.21 11.95
CA ASP A 141 -28.80 -8.39 12.32
C ASP A 141 -27.83 -9.14 13.27
N SER A 142 -27.93 -10.47 13.32
CA SER A 142 -27.02 -11.36 14.03
C SER A 142 -25.72 -11.45 13.25
N GLY A 143 -24.65 -10.90 13.82
CA GLY A 143 -23.32 -11.09 13.26
C GLY A 143 -22.94 -12.57 13.21
N CYS A 144 -22.15 -12.92 12.20
CA CYS A 144 -21.59 -14.24 12.00
C CYS A 144 -20.13 -14.22 12.44
N THR A 145 -19.70 -15.21 13.21
CA THR A 145 -18.30 -15.41 13.54
C THR A 145 -17.84 -16.70 12.89
N PHE A 146 -16.84 -16.60 12.03
CA PHE A 146 -16.20 -17.74 11.37
C PHE A 146 -14.81 -17.93 11.96
N THR A 147 -14.45 -19.20 12.14
CA THR A 147 -13.12 -19.64 12.61
C THR A 147 -12.43 -20.55 11.58
N ASP A 148 -12.99 -20.58 10.37
CA ASP A 148 -12.57 -21.41 9.25
C ASP A 148 -12.88 -20.68 7.94
N ALA A 149 -11.96 -20.79 6.97
CA ALA A 149 -12.04 -20.05 5.70
C ALA A 149 -13.20 -20.54 4.82
N ASP A 150 -13.42 -21.85 4.72
CA ASP A 150 -14.49 -22.43 3.89
C ASP A 150 -15.88 -22.08 4.45
N ALA A 151 -16.02 -22.11 5.77
CA ALA A 151 -17.22 -21.66 6.46
C ALA A 151 -17.51 -20.17 6.21
N ALA A 152 -16.47 -19.33 6.24
CA ALA A 152 -16.61 -17.90 5.95
C ALA A 152 -17.03 -17.67 4.49
N ALA A 153 -16.35 -18.30 3.52
CA ALA A 153 -16.64 -18.15 2.10
C ALA A 153 -18.04 -18.64 1.73
N SER A 154 -18.50 -19.74 2.33
CA SER A 154 -19.86 -20.27 2.08
C SER A 154 -20.96 -19.51 2.82
N GLY A 155 -20.65 -18.93 3.99
CA GLY A 155 -21.63 -18.23 4.83
C GLY A 155 -21.72 -16.71 4.62
N LYS A 156 -20.76 -16.08 3.91
CA LYS A 156 -20.68 -14.62 3.76
C LYS A 156 -21.96 -13.96 3.25
N ALA A 157 -22.71 -14.64 2.36
CA ALA A 157 -23.95 -14.12 1.79
C ALA A 157 -25.13 -14.05 2.77
N ASP A 158 -25.05 -14.71 3.93
CA ASP A 158 -26.12 -14.70 4.94
C ASP A 158 -25.91 -13.65 6.04
N CYS A 159 -24.79 -12.92 5.98
CA CYS A 159 -24.28 -12.09 7.08
C CYS A 159 -24.05 -10.64 6.63
N LYS A 160 -24.34 -9.67 7.51
CA LYS A 160 -23.98 -8.25 7.34
C LYS A 160 -22.85 -7.79 8.27
N LYS A 161 -22.63 -8.52 9.35
CA LYS A 161 -21.53 -8.30 10.30
C LYS A 161 -20.78 -9.63 10.38
N ILE A 162 -19.58 -9.69 9.84
CA ILE A 162 -18.75 -10.88 9.78
C ILE A 162 -17.54 -10.66 10.68
N VAL A 163 -17.25 -11.62 11.55
CA VAL A 163 -16.01 -11.69 12.31
C VAL A 163 -15.22 -12.88 11.81
N LEU A 164 -14.00 -12.62 11.35
CA LEU A 164 -13.02 -13.62 10.93
C LEU A 164 -12.04 -13.82 12.10
N LYS A 165 -12.26 -14.86 12.89
CA LYS A 165 -11.57 -15.07 14.15
C LYS A 165 -10.56 -16.21 14.05
N ASP A 166 -9.29 -15.91 14.26
CA ASP A 166 -8.21 -16.90 14.33
C ASP A 166 -8.18 -17.88 13.13
N ILE A 167 -8.51 -17.37 11.93
CA ILE A 167 -8.60 -18.22 10.74
C ILE A 167 -7.20 -18.63 10.29
N ALA A 168 -6.95 -19.94 10.28
CA ALA A 168 -5.83 -20.53 9.55
C ALA A 168 -6.32 -20.92 8.15
N VAL A 169 -5.98 -20.09 7.15
CA VAL A 169 -6.36 -20.32 5.76
C VAL A 169 -5.56 -21.51 5.22
N PRO A 170 -6.22 -22.52 4.64
CA PRO A 170 -5.53 -23.67 4.06
C PRO A 170 -4.48 -23.28 3.02
N ALA A 171 -3.46 -24.13 2.85
CA ALA A 171 -2.45 -23.96 1.80
C ALA A 171 -3.11 -23.92 0.41
N GLY A 172 -2.65 -23.01 -0.45
CA GLY A 172 -3.12 -22.89 -1.83
C GLY A 172 -4.53 -22.35 -2.00
N THR A 173 -5.17 -21.85 -0.94
CA THR A 173 -6.54 -21.31 -1.02
C THR A 173 -6.60 -19.85 -0.61
N THR A 174 -7.63 -19.17 -1.12
CA THR A 174 -7.91 -17.77 -0.81
C THR A 174 -8.92 -17.69 0.33
N LEU A 175 -8.70 -16.77 1.27
CA LEU A 175 -9.76 -16.28 2.15
C LEU A 175 -10.70 -15.40 1.32
N ASP A 176 -11.71 -16.04 0.73
CA ASP A 176 -12.57 -15.43 -0.27
C ASP A 176 -13.75 -14.66 0.35
N MET A 177 -13.59 -13.35 0.45
CA MET A 177 -14.61 -12.38 0.85
C MET A 177 -15.06 -11.52 -0.35
N THR A 178 -15.09 -12.08 -1.55
CA THR A 178 -15.71 -11.45 -2.72
C THR A 178 -17.24 -11.57 -2.71
N ASP A 179 -17.91 -10.76 -3.52
CA ASP A 179 -19.37 -10.77 -3.71
C ASP A 179 -20.14 -10.59 -2.41
N LEU A 180 -19.63 -9.73 -1.52
CA LEU A 180 -20.30 -9.40 -0.27
C LEU A 180 -21.57 -8.60 -0.56
N ASN A 181 -22.60 -8.85 0.24
CA ASN A 181 -23.82 -8.05 0.17
C ASN A 181 -23.53 -6.59 0.55
N ASP A 182 -24.16 -5.63 -0.11
CA ASP A 182 -23.90 -4.20 0.13
C ASP A 182 -24.01 -3.77 1.60
N GLY A 183 -23.09 -2.97 2.13
CA GLY A 183 -23.16 -2.55 3.55
C GLY A 183 -22.64 -3.59 4.53
N THR A 184 -21.90 -4.61 4.08
CA THR A 184 -21.34 -5.63 4.97
C THR A 184 -20.10 -5.10 5.68
N THR A 185 -20.03 -5.31 6.99
CA THR A 185 -18.83 -5.09 7.80
C THR A 185 -18.13 -6.41 8.06
N VAL A 186 -16.83 -6.49 7.79
CA VAL A 186 -15.96 -7.63 8.08
C VAL A 186 -14.88 -7.18 9.08
N THR A 187 -14.78 -7.88 10.20
CA THR A 187 -13.81 -7.61 11.27
C THR A 187 -12.85 -8.79 11.43
N PHE A 188 -11.55 -8.56 11.26
CA PHE A 188 -10.51 -9.52 11.64
C PHE A 188 -10.32 -9.51 13.16
N GLU A 189 -10.35 -10.68 13.80
CA GLU A 189 -10.12 -10.86 15.23
C GLU A 189 -9.05 -11.95 15.46
N GLY A 190 -8.17 -11.72 16.43
CA GLY A 190 -7.07 -12.66 16.72
C GLY A 190 -6.05 -12.70 15.59
N THR A 191 -5.50 -13.87 15.28
CA THR A 191 -4.43 -14.00 14.27
C THR A 191 -4.90 -14.80 13.06
N THR A 192 -4.94 -14.17 11.89
CA THR A 192 -5.13 -14.86 10.61
C THR A 192 -3.79 -15.31 10.05
N THR A 193 -3.69 -16.57 9.60
CA THR A 193 -2.47 -17.19 9.07
C THR A 193 -2.76 -17.96 7.78
N PHE A 194 -1.72 -18.32 7.02
CA PHE A 194 -1.84 -18.98 5.73
C PHE A 194 -0.91 -20.19 5.62
N GLY A 195 -1.44 -21.29 5.10
CA GLY A 195 -0.65 -22.48 4.79
C GLY A 195 0.28 -22.25 3.59
N TYR A 196 1.44 -22.92 3.62
CA TYR A 196 2.43 -22.84 2.56
C TYR A 196 2.05 -23.65 1.31
N GLU A 197 2.06 -22.99 0.15
CA GLU A 197 2.04 -23.59 -1.18
C GLU A 197 2.76 -22.64 -2.15
N GLU A 198 3.41 -23.17 -3.18
CA GLU A 198 3.96 -22.35 -4.27
C GLU A 198 2.87 -22.07 -5.32
N TRP A 199 2.16 -20.96 -5.17
CA TRP A 199 1.05 -20.58 -6.03
C TRP A 199 0.94 -19.07 -6.16
N LYS A 200 0.17 -18.58 -7.14
CA LYS A 200 0.11 -17.15 -7.48
C LYS A 200 -0.77 -16.32 -6.54
N GLY A 201 -1.54 -16.96 -5.66
CA GLY A 201 -2.51 -16.27 -4.81
C GLY A 201 -3.75 -15.78 -5.57
N PRO A 202 -4.51 -14.85 -4.97
CA PRO A 202 -4.20 -14.10 -3.75
C PRO A 202 -4.45 -14.87 -2.45
N LEU A 203 -3.78 -14.49 -1.37
CA LEU A 203 -4.07 -15.00 -0.02
C LEU A 203 -5.46 -14.54 0.48
N ILE A 204 -5.80 -13.27 0.27
CA ILE A 204 -7.07 -12.65 0.67
C ILE A 204 -7.70 -11.95 -0.53
N SER A 205 -9.03 -12.03 -0.70
CA SER A 205 -9.75 -11.28 -1.75
C SER A 205 -11.06 -10.69 -1.24
N PHE A 206 -11.30 -9.42 -1.56
CA PHE A 206 -12.53 -8.67 -1.24
C PHE A 206 -13.10 -7.97 -2.47
N SER A 207 -14.43 -7.98 -2.59
CA SER A 207 -15.22 -7.18 -3.53
C SER A 207 -16.63 -6.91 -2.98
N GLY A 208 -17.28 -5.86 -3.49
CA GLY A 208 -18.63 -5.46 -3.07
C GLY A 208 -18.82 -3.95 -3.00
N THR A 209 -20.02 -3.52 -2.62
CA THR A 209 -20.38 -2.10 -2.46
C THR A 209 -20.63 -1.75 -1.00
N ASP A 210 -20.25 -0.56 -0.55
CA ASP A 210 -20.48 -0.12 0.84
C ASP A 210 -19.90 -1.11 1.87
N ILE A 211 -18.73 -1.68 1.58
CA ILE A 211 -18.08 -2.67 2.43
C ILE A 211 -17.17 -1.96 3.43
N THR A 212 -17.23 -2.38 4.70
CA THR A 212 -16.26 -1.98 5.71
C THR A 212 -15.40 -3.18 6.11
N VAL A 213 -14.09 -3.11 5.90
CA VAL A 213 -13.12 -4.10 6.37
C VAL A 213 -12.30 -3.48 7.49
N GLN A 214 -12.25 -4.10 8.65
CA GLN A 214 -11.58 -3.56 9.83
C GLN A 214 -10.91 -4.64 10.68
N GLY A 215 -10.04 -4.21 11.59
CA GLY A 215 -9.39 -5.06 12.57
C GLY A 215 -9.86 -4.78 13.99
N ALA A 216 -10.07 -5.83 14.79
CA ALA A 216 -10.32 -5.71 16.22
C ALA A 216 -9.02 -5.38 16.99
N ASP A 217 -9.14 -4.90 18.23
CA ASP A 217 -7.98 -4.64 19.08
C ASP A 217 -7.08 -5.88 19.20
N GLY A 218 -5.80 -5.72 18.87
CA GLY A 218 -4.80 -6.79 18.94
C GLY A 218 -4.87 -7.82 17.80
N HIS A 219 -5.71 -7.62 16.77
CA HIS A 219 -5.69 -8.50 15.61
C HIS A 219 -4.36 -8.41 14.84
N LEU A 220 -4.04 -9.49 14.13
CA LEU A 220 -2.89 -9.60 13.23
C LEU A 220 -3.26 -10.46 12.02
N ILE A 221 -2.87 -10.00 10.83
CA ILE A 221 -2.85 -10.80 9.61
C ILE A 221 -1.39 -11.12 9.32
N ASP A 222 -0.95 -12.31 9.71
CA ASP A 222 0.41 -12.80 9.43
C ASP A 222 0.38 -13.63 8.14
N MET A 223 0.93 -13.06 7.06
CA MET A 223 0.94 -13.71 5.75
C MET A 223 2.06 -14.75 5.59
N GLY A 224 2.93 -14.90 6.60
CA GLY A 224 3.93 -15.97 6.66
C GLY A 224 4.95 -15.96 5.52
N GLY A 225 5.32 -14.78 5.02
CA GLY A 225 6.17 -14.55 3.86
C GLY A 225 7.55 -15.20 3.94
N ASP A 226 8.07 -15.43 5.16
CA ASP A 226 9.32 -16.14 5.42
C ASP A 226 9.31 -17.59 4.91
N GLN A 227 8.13 -18.16 4.66
CA GLN A 227 8.01 -19.47 4.03
C GLN A 227 8.35 -19.45 2.53
N TRP A 228 8.32 -18.27 1.88
CA TRP A 228 8.53 -18.09 0.45
C TRP A 228 9.79 -17.28 0.08
N TRP A 229 10.27 -16.40 0.97
CA TRP A 229 11.36 -15.49 0.68
C TRP A 229 12.65 -16.21 0.28
N ASP A 230 13.16 -15.86 -0.90
CA ASP A 230 14.34 -16.44 -1.54
C ASP A 230 15.25 -15.36 -2.18
N GLY A 231 15.00 -14.09 -1.87
CA GLY A 231 15.69 -12.93 -2.43
C GLY A 231 15.27 -12.54 -3.85
N GLU A 232 14.46 -13.34 -4.55
CA GLU A 232 14.11 -13.12 -5.96
C GLU A 232 12.69 -12.55 -6.16
N GLY A 233 11.86 -12.58 -5.11
CA GLY A 233 10.55 -11.94 -5.11
C GLY A 233 9.65 -12.47 -6.23
N SER A 234 9.07 -11.57 -7.03
CA SER A 234 8.27 -11.92 -8.22
C SER A 234 9.08 -12.02 -9.52
N ASN A 235 10.39 -11.79 -9.46
CA ASN A 235 11.28 -11.80 -10.63
C ASN A 235 11.86 -13.19 -10.92
N GLY A 236 11.78 -14.11 -9.97
CA GLY A 236 12.35 -15.46 -10.08
C GLY A 236 12.06 -16.35 -8.87
N GLY A 237 12.83 -17.42 -8.74
CA GLY A 237 12.75 -18.36 -7.62
C GLY A 237 11.45 -19.16 -7.55
N VAL A 238 10.96 -19.39 -6.32
CA VAL A 238 9.70 -20.09 -6.09
C VAL A 238 8.51 -19.21 -6.44
N THR A 239 7.38 -19.81 -6.83
CA THR A 239 6.15 -19.04 -7.06
C THR A 239 5.57 -18.58 -5.72
N LYS A 240 5.30 -17.27 -5.59
CA LYS A 240 4.86 -16.64 -4.34
C LYS A 240 3.46 -16.05 -4.50
N PRO A 241 2.57 -16.19 -3.52
CA PRO A 241 1.21 -15.68 -3.64
C PRO A 241 1.15 -14.18 -3.35
N LYS A 242 0.35 -13.45 -4.14
CA LYS A 242 0.00 -12.05 -3.83
C LYS A 242 -0.80 -11.98 -2.52
N GLY A 243 -0.66 -10.90 -1.76
CA GLY A 243 -1.27 -10.76 -0.43
C GLY A 243 -2.78 -10.55 -0.46
N PHE A 244 -3.21 -9.32 -0.76
CA PHE A 244 -4.57 -8.83 -0.55
C PHE A 244 -5.13 -8.22 -1.84
N TYR A 245 -6.18 -8.82 -2.39
CA TYR A 245 -6.93 -8.24 -3.50
C TYR A 245 -8.08 -7.38 -2.96
N ALA A 246 -7.96 -6.06 -3.14
CA ALA A 246 -9.01 -5.09 -2.92
C ALA A 246 -9.58 -4.68 -4.28
N ARG A 247 -10.39 -5.58 -4.87
CA ARG A 247 -10.81 -5.47 -6.28
C ARG A 247 -12.30 -5.30 -6.41
N SER A 248 -12.74 -4.42 -7.30
CA SER A 248 -14.19 -4.14 -7.47
C SER A 248 -14.88 -3.81 -6.14
N LEU A 249 -14.20 -3.02 -5.32
CA LEU A 249 -14.76 -2.40 -4.13
C LEU A 249 -15.25 -1.02 -4.51
N THR A 250 -16.54 -0.78 -4.27
CA THR A 250 -17.19 0.51 -4.56
C THR A 250 -17.70 1.14 -3.27
N ASP A 251 -17.48 2.44 -3.08
CA ASP A 251 -17.95 3.19 -1.89
C ASP A 251 -17.57 2.51 -0.57
N SER A 252 -16.35 1.97 -0.48
CA SER A 252 -15.94 1.04 0.57
C SER A 252 -14.79 1.59 1.41
N VAL A 253 -14.57 0.99 2.59
CA VAL A 253 -13.51 1.37 3.53
C VAL A 253 -12.76 0.12 4.00
N ILE A 254 -11.44 0.16 3.95
CA ILE A 254 -10.53 -0.77 4.63
C ILE A 254 -9.78 0.04 5.68
N THR A 255 -9.81 -0.35 6.95
CA THR A 255 -9.22 0.46 8.02
C THR A 255 -8.57 -0.32 9.15
N GLY A 256 -7.47 0.21 9.66
CA GLY A 256 -6.85 -0.23 10.90
C GLY A 256 -6.25 -1.63 10.84
N LEU A 257 -5.94 -2.17 9.65
CA LEU A 257 -5.39 -3.52 9.53
C LEU A 257 -3.91 -3.56 9.90
N ASN A 258 -3.54 -4.57 10.70
CA ASN A 258 -2.15 -4.90 11.01
C ASN A 258 -1.73 -6.13 10.20
N ILE A 259 -0.88 -5.92 9.20
CA ILE A 259 -0.40 -6.95 8.28
C ILE A 259 1.09 -7.15 8.50
N LYS A 260 1.52 -8.41 8.48
CA LYS A 260 2.92 -8.79 8.69
C LYS A 260 3.37 -9.82 7.65
N ASN A 261 4.64 -9.72 7.25
CA ASN A 261 5.37 -10.72 6.47
C ASN A 261 4.63 -11.14 5.20
N THR A 262 4.42 -10.21 4.25
CA THR A 262 3.83 -10.55 2.95
C THR A 262 4.82 -11.34 2.08
N PRO A 263 4.39 -12.37 1.34
CA PRO A 263 5.29 -13.14 0.47
C PRO A 263 5.91 -12.31 -0.65
N ILE A 264 5.09 -11.45 -1.28
CA ILE A 264 5.43 -10.43 -2.28
C ILE A 264 4.54 -9.20 -2.03
N GLN A 265 3.93 -8.61 -3.06
CA GLN A 265 3.08 -7.43 -2.94
C GLN A 265 1.87 -7.65 -2.01
N CYS A 266 1.59 -6.65 -1.17
CA CYS A 266 0.50 -6.65 -0.21
C CYS A 266 -0.83 -6.30 -0.89
N PHE A 267 -1.19 -5.02 -1.03
CA PHE A 267 -2.48 -4.64 -1.61
C PHE A 267 -2.41 -4.49 -3.12
N SER A 268 -3.21 -5.28 -3.84
CA SER A 268 -3.59 -5.02 -5.23
C SER A 268 -4.97 -4.34 -5.24
N ILE A 269 -4.97 -3.02 -5.41
CA ILE A 269 -6.16 -2.17 -5.54
C ILE A 269 -6.46 -2.03 -7.03
N ASN A 270 -7.54 -2.66 -7.50
CA ASN A 270 -7.84 -2.69 -8.93
C ASN A 270 -9.34 -2.70 -9.24
N GLY A 271 -9.77 -1.87 -10.19
CA GLY A 271 -11.20 -1.70 -10.49
C GLY A 271 -11.99 -1.17 -9.29
N ALA A 272 -11.33 -0.45 -8.38
CA ALA A 272 -11.98 0.12 -7.21
C ALA A 272 -12.52 1.52 -7.52
N GLU A 273 -13.65 1.86 -6.92
CA GLU A 273 -14.32 3.16 -7.09
C GLU A 273 -14.66 3.74 -5.72
N ASN A 274 -14.13 4.92 -5.39
CA ASN A 274 -14.36 5.55 -4.09
C ASN A 274 -13.99 4.62 -2.90
N LEU A 275 -12.76 4.08 -2.92
CA LEU A 275 -12.23 3.19 -1.89
C LEU A 275 -11.32 3.97 -0.93
N HIS A 276 -11.62 3.90 0.36
CA HIS A 276 -10.77 4.46 1.41
C HIS A 276 -9.96 3.36 2.08
N VAL A 277 -8.65 3.57 2.22
CA VAL A 277 -7.71 2.65 2.87
C VAL A 277 -6.95 3.42 3.96
N VAL A 278 -7.33 3.22 5.22
CA VAL A 278 -6.98 4.16 6.31
C VAL A 278 -6.29 3.46 7.48
N ASP A 279 -5.21 4.03 7.99
CA ASP A 279 -4.48 3.56 9.18
C ASP A 279 -4.01 2.11 9.07
N ILE A 280 -3.48 1.74 7.90
CA ILE A 280 -2.95 0.40 7.65
C ILE A 280 -1.50 0.31 8.09
N THR A 281 -1.14 -0.75 8.81
CA THR A 281 0.26 -1.09 9.13
C THR A 281 0.67 -2.32 8.33
N ILE A 282 1.78 -2.22 7.59
CA ILE A 282 2.42 -3.34 6.89
C ILE A 282 3.86 -3.44 7.41
N ASP A 283 4.17 -4.50 8.16
CA ASP A 283 5.50 -4.75 8.69
C ASP A 283 6.12 -5.99 8.04
N ASN A 284 6.97 -5.75 7.03
CA ASN A 284 7.82 -6.74 6.39
C ASN A 284 9.29 -6.56 6.82
N SER A 285 9.58 -5.97 7.97
CA SER A 285 10.97 -5.71 8.39
C SER A 285 11.81 -6.97 8.62
N GLU A 286 11.18 -8.13 8.79
CA GLU A 286 11.85 -9.42 8.94
C GLU A 286 12.49 -9.94 7.64
N ALA A 287 12.05 -9.43 6.48
CA ALA A 287 12.52 -9.87 5.17
C ALA A 287 13.98 -9.51 4.84
N LYS A 288 14.64 -8.62 5.59
CA LYS A 288 16.07 -8.28 5.47
C LYS A 288 16.62 -7.82 4.09
N GLY A 289 15.83 -7.83 3.01
CA GLY A 289 16.13 -7.32 1.66
C GLY A 289 17.24 -8.08 0.92
N ASP A 290 17.06 -8.40 -0.36
CA ASP A 290 18.07 -8.88 -1.34
C ASP A 290 19.16 -9.84 -0.80
N VAL A 291 18.79 -10.76 0.08
CA VAL A 291 19.63 -11.84 0.60
C VAL A 291 19.02 -13.20 0.26
N GLU A 292 19.78 -14.30 0.38
CA GLU A 292 19.40 -15.66 -0.03
C GLU A 292 18.08 -16.17 0.61
N ASP A 293 17.62 -15.57 1.70
CA ASP A 293 16.31 -15.83 2.36
C ASP A 293 15.52 -14.52 2.57
N GLY A 294 15.73 -13.54 1.69
CA GLY A 294 15.24 -12.18 1.83
C GLY A 294 13.92 -11.94 1.10
N GLY A 295 13.13 -10.98 1.58
CA GLY A 295 11.96 -10.50 0.85
C GLY A 295 12.36 -9.52 -0.26
N HIS A 296 11.66 -9.61 -1.40
CA HIS A 296 11.84 -8.78 -2.58
C HIS A 296 10.48 -8.62 -3.26
N ASN A 297 10.23 -7.47 -3.91
CA ASN A 297 8.91 -7.09 -4.46
C ASN A 297 7.77 -7.17 -3.43
N THR A 298 8.03 -6.65 -2.22
CA THR A 298 7.06 -6.59 -1.11
C THR A 298 6.31 -5.26 -1.10
N ASP A 299 5.87 -4.80 -2.28
CA ASP A 299 5.15 -3.55 -2.49
C ASP A 299 3.95 -3.44 -1.52
N ALA A 300 3.71 -2.27 -0.95
CA ALA A 300 2.61 -2.09 0.00
C ALA A 300 1.27 -1.85 -0.68
N PHE A 301 1.18 -0.86 -1.57
CA PHE A 301 -0.04 -0.51 -2.29
C PHE A 301 0.20 -0.39 -3.80
N ASP A 302 -0.26 -1.39 -4.55
CA ASP A 302 -0.31 -1.36 -6.01
C ASP A 302 -1.70 -0.89 -6.45
N VAL A 303 -1.77 0.26 -7.13
CA VAL A 303 -3.01 0.80 -7.67
C VAL A 303 -3.01 0.68 -9.19
N GLY A 304 -4.11 0.20 -9.75
CA GLY A 304 -4.35 0.17 -11.19
C GLY A 304 -5.83 0.29 -11.51
N SER A 305 -6.19 0.89 -12.65
CA SER A 305 -7.57 0.96 -13.18
C SER A 305 -8.63 1.27 -12.12
N SER A 306 -8.37 2.27 -11.29
CA SER A 306 -9.22 2.63 -10.15
C SER A 306 -9.49 4.13 -10.15
N THR A 307 -10.59 4.56 -9.52
CA THR A 307 -10.93 5.97 -9.35
C THR A 307 -11.36 6.31 -7.93
N GLY A 308 -10.96 7.47 -7.41
CA GLY A 308 -11.35 7.91 -6.08
C GLY A 308 -10.73 7.07 -4.97
N VAL A 309 -9.49 6.60 -5.14
CA VAL A 309 -8.79 5.84 -4.09
C VAL A 309 -8.15 6.82 -3.11
N TYR A 310 -8.51 6.73 -1.83
CA TYR A 310 -7.96 7.56 -0.76
C TYR A 310 -7.22 6.70 0.27
N ILE A 311 -5.89 6.80 0.30
CA ILE A 311 -5.02 6.09 1.24
C ILE A 311 -4.48 7.09 2.26
N SER A 312 -4.61 6.80 3.55
CA SER A 312 -4.22 7.74 4.61
C SER A 312 -3.64 7.04 5.83
N GLY A 313 -2.62 7.65 6.44
CA GLY A 313 -2.07 7.19 7.72
C GLY A 313 -1.34 5.85 7.66
N ALA A 314 -0.89 5.43 6.47
CA ALA A 314 -0.22 4.15 6.30
C ALA A 314 1.16 4.13 6.99
N ASN A 315 1.51 3.02 7.64
CA ASN A 315 2.83 2.76 8.20
C ASN A 315 3.43 1.51 7.54
N VAL A 316 4.46 1.70 6.72
CA VAL A 316 5.02 0.66 5.86
C VAL A 316 6.50 0.47 6.15
N LYS A 317 6.87 -0.79 6.39
CA LYS A 317 8.24 -1.28 6.36
C LYS A 317 8.31 -2.39 5.33
N ASN A 318 9.01 -2.20 4.22
CA ASN A 318 9.10 -3.19 3.16
C ASN A 318 10.42 -3.12 2.39
N GLN A 319 10.48 -3.78 1.22
CA GLN A 319 11.67 -3.90 0.37
C GLN A 319 11.39 -3.46 -1.07
N ASP A 320 10.22 -2.86 -1.33
CA ASP A 320 9.88 -2.32 -2.66
C ASP A 320 8.98 -1.09 -2.49
N ASP A 321 8.18 -0.71 -3.49
CA ASP A 321 7.38 0.49 -3.46
C ASP A 321 6.44 0.56 -2.24
N CYS A 322 6.47 1.69 -1.54
CA CYS A 322 5.46 2.01 -0.52
C CYS A 322 4.11 2.24 -1.20
N LEU A 323 4.14 2.85 -2.38
CA LEU A 323 2.99 3.05 -3.27
C LEU A 323 3.49 2.94 -4.70
N ALA A 324 2.76 2.20 -5.53
CA ALA A 324 2.96 2.13 -6.98
C ALA A 324 1.63 2.37 -7.71
N ILE A 325 1.45 3.56 -8.27
CA ILE A 325 0.27 3.90 -9.08
C ILE A 325 0.57 3.58 -10.54
N ASN A 326 0.17 2.40 -11.00
CA ASN A 326 0.37 1.95 -12.38
C ASN A 326 -0.64 2.59 -13.34
N SER A 327 -1.87 2.84 -12.86
CA SER A 327 -2.94 3.56 -13.57
C SER A 327 -4.07 3.95 -12.60
N GLY A 328 -4.87 4.94 -13.00
CA GLY A 328 -6.07 5.38 -12.29
C GLY A 328 -6.23 6.90 -12.23
N THR A 329 -7.36 7.34 -11.68
CA THR A 329 -7.73 8.77 -11.62
C THR A 329 -8.23 9.17 -10.24
N ASP A 330 -7.96 10.39 -9.80
CA ASP A 330 -8.42 10.91 -8.50
C ASP A 330 -7.92 10.03 -7.34
N ILE A 331 -6.59 9.89 -7.24
CA ILE A 331 -5.93 9.07 -6.22
C ILE A 331 -5.25 9.99 -5.21
N SER A 332 -5.43 9.71 -3.92
CA SER A 332 -4.76 10.44 -2.85
C SER A 332 -4.01 9.49 -1.92
N PHE A 333 -2.80 9.88 -1.53
CA PHE A 333 -1.97 9.16 -0.55
C PHE A 333 -1.40 10.17 0.44
N THR A 334 -1.78 10.10 1.71
CA THR A 334 -1.43 11.15 2.68
C THR A 334 -1.04 10.64 4.06
N GLY A 335 -0.18 11.37 4.76
CA GLY A 335 0.15 11.08 6.15
C GLY A 335 0.90 9.77 6.36
N ALA A 336 1.55 9.23 5.33
CA ALA A 336 2.20 7.92 5.39
C ALA A 336 3.63 8.00 5.93
N THR A 337 4.06 6.92 6.59
CA THR A 337 5.46 6.66 6.92
C THR A 337 5.92 5.44 6.15
N CYS A 338 6.86 5.63 5.23
CA CYS A 338 7.42 4.61 4.37
C CYS A 338 8.89 4.36 4.74
N SER A 339 9.28 3.11 4.94
CA SER A 339 10.67 2.79 5.29
C SER A 339 11.18 1.48 4.71
N GLY A 340 12.48 1.44 4.39
CA GLY A 340 13.17 0.25 3.85
C GLY A 340 12.98 -0.01 2.35
N GLY A 341 11.93 0.55 1.75
CA GLY A 341 11.49 0.21 0.40
C GLY A 341 12.06 1.06 -0.72
N HIS A 342 11.29 1.25 -1.79
CA HIS A 342 11.68 2.01 -2.99
C HIS A 342 11.03 3.39 -3.12
N GLY A 343 10.38 3.87 -2.07
CA GLY A 343 9.76 5.20 -2.04
C GLY A 343 8.29 5.21 -2.44
N ILE A 344 7.81 6.38 -2.87
CA ILE A 344 6.43 6.61 -3.31
C ILE A 344 6.43 6.88 -4.81
N SER A 345 5.91 5.92 -5.57
CA SER A 345 6.07 5.85 -7.02
C SER A 345 4.77 6.05 -7.79
N ILE A 346 4.83 6.86 -8.85
CA ILE A 346 3.96 6.71 -10.01
C ILE A 346 4.63 5.73 -10.98
N GLY A 347 3.88 4.71 -11.38
CA GLY A 347 4.27 3.72 -12.36
C GLY A 347 4.78 2.39 -11.81
N SER A 348 5.33 1.52 -12.66
CA SER A 348 5.66 1.84 -14.06
C SER A 348 4.42 2.07 -14.93
N VAL A 349 4.35 3.21 -15.62
CA VAL A 349 3.20 3.55 -16.49
C VAL A 349 3.54 3.17 -17.93
N GLY A 350 2.67 2.42 -18.59
CA GLY A 350 2.90 1.90 -19.94
C GLY A 350 2.90 0.37 -20.01
N GLY A 351 2.61 -0.17 -21.19
CA GLY A 351 2.66 -1.61 -21.46
C GLY A 351 1.57 -2.46 -20.79
N ARG A 352 0.51 -1.83 -20.28
CA ARG A 352 -0.67 -2.49 -19.66
C ARG A 352 -1.94 -2.18 -20.45
N ASP A 353 -3.06 -2.78 -20.03
CA ASP A 353 -4.37 -2.49 -20.61
C ASP A 353 -4.83 -1.04 -20.33
N ASP A 354 -4.38 -0.48 -19.20
CA ASP A 354 -4.61 0.90 -18.79
C ASP A 354 -3.28 1.54 -18.37
N ASN A 355 -2.94 2.64 -19.04
CA ASN A 355 -1.68 3.38 -18.88
C ASN A 355 -1.93 4.86 -18.61
N THR A 356 -3.08 5.20 -18.02
CA THR A 356 -3.45 6.58 -17.70
C THR A 356 -3.34 6.79 -16.19
N VAL A 357 -2.58 7.80 -15.79
CA VAL A 357 -2.54 8.31 -14.43
C VAL A 357 -2.94 9.78 -14.48
N GLU A 358 -4.03 10.15 -13.80
CA GLU A 358 -4.52 11.53 -13.79
C GLU A 358 -5.01 11.97 -12.40
N ASN A 359 -4.82 13.22 -12.02
CA ASN A 359 -5.32 13.80 -10.77
C ASN A 359 -4.84 13.01 -9.53
N VAL A 360 -3.53 13.00 -9.29
CA VAL A 360 -2.94 12.32 -8.13
C VAL A 360 -2.43 13.33 -7.12
N PHE A 361 -2.75 13.13 -5.84
CA PHE A 361 -2.31 13.98 -4.75
C PHE A 361 -1.61 13.18 -3.64
N ILE A 362 -0.30 13.34 -3.54
CA ILE A 362 0.54 12.68 -2.55
C ILE A 362 1.04 13.75 -1.58
N SER A 363 0.78 13.60 -0.28
CA SER A 363 1.06 14.68 0.68
C SER A 363 1.43 14.22 2.09
N ASP A 364 2.17 15.07 2.81
CA ASP A 364 2.43 14.90 4.26
C ASP A 364 3.05 13.54 4.61
N CYS A 365 3.93 13.03 3.74
CA CYS A 365 4.55 11.72 3.89
C CYS A 365 6.01 11.84 4.36
N THR A 366 6.45 10.83 5.12
CA THR A 366 7.85 10.66 5.49
C THR A 366 8.39 9.39 4.83
N ILE A 367 9.53 9.50 4.16
CA ILE A 367 10.22 8.39 3.51
C ILE A 367 11.61 8.26 4.11
N THR A 368 11.92 7.12 4.72
CA THR A 368 13.19 6.89 5.39
C THR A 368 13.87 5.62 4.91
N ASP A 369 15.20 5.59 4.92
CA ASP A 369 15.99 4.36 4.69
C ASP A 369 15.52 3.59 3.45
N SER A 370 15.14 4.31 2.40
CA SER A 370 14.55 3.78 1.17
C SER A 370 15.48 4.05 -0.01
N ASP A 371 15.37 3.28 -1.08
CA ASP A 371 16.16 3.53 -2.28
C ASP A 371 15.84 4.88 -2.90
N ASN A 372 14.56 5.21 -2.99
CA ASN A 372 14.12 6.48 -3.56
C ASN A 372 13.18 7.20 -2.61
N GLY A 373 13.12 8.54 -2.74
CA GLY A 373 12.07 9.34 -2.15
C GLY A 373 10.85 9.38 -3.06
N VAL A 374 10.76 10.45 -3.84
CA VAL A 374 9.72 10.63 -4.86
C VAL A 374 10.15 9.98 -6.17
N ARG A 375 9.26 9.20 -6.79
CA ARG A 375 9.57 8.53 -8.06
C ARG A 375 8.44 8.59 -9.08
N ILE A 376 8.78 8.86 -10.34
CA ILE A 376 7.90 8.62 -11.49
C ILE A 376 8.69 7.83 -12.53
N LYS A 377 8.18 6.65 -12.90
CA LYS A 377 8.81 5.74 -13.87
C LYS A 377 7.83 5.41 -15.00
N THR A 378 8.19 5.69 -16.25
CA THR A 378 7.40 5.28 -17.42
C THR A 378 8.14 4.25 -18.25
N VAL A 379 7.40 3.31 -18.83
CA VAL A 379 7.98 2.18 -19.56
C VAL A 379 8.55 2.64 -20.90
N TYR A 380 9.79 2.25 -21.19
CA TYR A 380 10.48 2.49 -22.46
C TYR A 380 9.63 2.01 -23.65
N GLU A 381 9.50 2.83 -24.69
CA GLU A 381 8.71 2.59 -25.92
C GLU A 381 7.19 2.33 -25.70
N ALA A 382 6.68 2.53 -24.49
CA ALA A 382 5.25 2.36 -24.21
C ALA A 382 4.42 3.60 -24.58
N THR A 383 3.09 3.46 -24.49
CA THR A 383 2.16 4.58 -24.65
C THR A 383 1.26 4.72 -23.43
N GLY A 384 0.91 5.96 -23.07
CA GLY A 384 0.13 6.27 -21.86
C GLY A 384 0.10 7.76 -21.57
N SER A 385 -0.19 8.12 -20.32
CA SER A 385 -0.04 9.49 -19.83
C SER A 385 0.06 9.55 -18.31
N VAL A 386 0.85 10.51 -17.81
CA VAL A 386 0.89 10.91 -16.40
C VAL A 386 0.57 12.40 -16.34
N LYS A 387 -0.56 12.77 -15.75
CA LYS A 387 -1.05 14.14 -15.79
C LYS A 387 -1.59 14.63 -14.46
N ASN A 388 -1.34 15.89 -14.13
CA ASN A 388 -1.88 16.53 -12.93
C ASN A 388 -1.57 15.73 -11.65
N VAL A 389 -0.27 15.51 -11.43
CA VAL A 389 0.26 14.80 -10.26
C VAL A 389 0.87 15.84 -9.33
N THR A 390 0.61 15.73 -8.04
CA THR A 390 1.22 16.58 -7.02
C THR A 390 1.87 15.74 -5.93
N TYR A 391 3.13 16.04 -5.64
CA TYR A 391 3.82 15.65 -4.41
C TYR A 391 4.00 16.91 -3.56
N SER A 392 3.51 16.89 -2.31
CA SER A 392 3.57 18.04 -1.40
C SER A 392 4.02 17.64 0.01
N SER A 393 4.81 18.46 0.69
CA SER A 393 5.14 18.25 2.12
C SER A 393 5.76 16.87 2.39
N ILE A 394 6.78 16.50 1.59
CA ILE A 394 7.44 15.18 1.70
C ILE A 394 8.76 15.34 2.43
N THR A 395 8.98 14.54 3.47
CA THR A 395 10.24 14.53 4.23
C THR A 395 11.06 13.29 3.91
N LEU A 396 12.32 13.47 3.53
CA LEU A 396 13.24 12.41 3.14
C LEU A 396 14.39 12.26 4.14
N SER A 397 14.79 11.02 4.46
CA SER A 397 15.97 10.76 5.28
C SER A 397 16.62 9.42 4.92
N GLY A 398 17.94 9.39 4.76
CA GLY A 398 18.66 8.14 4.51
C GLY A 398 18.27 7.49 3.18
N ILE A 399 18.04 8.30 2.14
CA ILE A 399 17.68 7.78 0.81
C ILE A 399 18.94 7.25 0.10
N ASN A 400 18.89 6.02 -0.42
CA ASN A 400 20.09 5.30 -0.88
C ASN A 400 20.45 5.50 -2.36
N LYS A 401 19.50 5.86 -3.22
CA LYS A 401 19.73 6.05 -4.67
C LYS A 401 19.34 7.45 -5.12
N TYR A 402 18.05 7.80 -5.03
CA TYR A 402 17.55 9.07 -5.58
C TYR A 402 16.55 9.76 -4.67
N GLY A 403 16.82 11.00 -4.26
CA GLY A 403 15.85 11.80 -3.52
C GLY A 403 14.55 12.01 -4.32
N ILE A 404 14.70 12.52 -5.54
CA ILE A 404 13.64 12.59 -6.55
C ILE A 404 14.17 11.98 -7.85
N VAL A 405 13.45 10.99 -8.39
CA VAL A 405 13.74 10.39 -9.70
C VAL A 405 12.51 10.45 -10.61
N ILE A 406 12.68 11.01 -11.80
CA ILE A 406 11.63 11.04 -12.84
C ILE A 406 12.27 10.59 -14.14
N GLU A 407 11.89 9.42 -14.63
CA GLU A 407 12.57 8.76 -15.74
C GLU A 407 11.58 8.10 -16.73
N GLN A 408 11.87 8.20 -18.03
CA GLN A 408 11.02 7.70 -19.13
C GLN A 408 11.64 6.55 -19.94
N ASP A 409 12.51 5.77 -19.30
CA ASP A 409 13.38 4.77 -19.90
C ASP A 409 13.30 3.40 -19.20
N TYR A 410 12.23 3.12 -18.44
CA TYR A 410 12.16 1.91 -17.63
C TYR A 410 11.84 0.65 -18.46
N GLU A 411 12.67 -0.39 -18.39
CA GLU A 411 12.48 -1.67 -19.10
C GLU A 411 12.76 -2.88 -18.18
N ASN A 412 11.81 -3.82 -18.07
CA ASN A 412 11.99 -5.10 -17.37
C ASN A 412 12.59 -5.01 -15.95
N GLY A 413 12.25 -3.96 -15.20
CA GLY A 413 12.76 -3.77 -13.83
C GLY A 413 14.05 -2.96 -13.74
N SER A 414 14.54 -2.36 -14.83
CA SER A 414 15.74 -1.51 -14.82
C SER A 414 15.65 -0.37 -15.84
N PRO A 415 16.29 0.80 -15.59
CA PRO A 415 16.39 1.88 -16.58
C PRO A 415 17.31 1.48 -17.76
N THR A 416 17.01 1.96 -18.97
CA THR A 416 17.85 1.74 -20.17
C THR A 416 18.90 2.83 -20.40
N GLY A 417 18.72 4.00 -19.78
CA GLY A 417 19.49 5.22 -20.02
C GLY A 417 18.98 6.06 -21.20
N GLU A 418 17.95 5.62 -21.92
CA GLU A 418 17.45 6.27 -23.14
C GLU A 418 15.94 6.54 -23.03
N PRO A 419 15.50 7.77 -22.73
CA PRO A 419 14.10 8.06 -22.50
C PRO A 419 13.28 8.08 -23.80
N THR A 420 11.99 7.73 -23.70
CA THR A 420 11.03 7.75 -24.83
C THR A 420 9.81 8.63 -24.54
N ASP A 421 9.20 9.17 -25.59
CA ASP A 421 8.19 10.25 -25.50
C ASP A 421 6.73 9.75 -25.47
N GLY A 422 6.50 8.43 -25.52
CA GLY A 422 5.16 7.86 -25.66
C GLY A 422 4.26 7.96 -24.41
N VAL A 423 4.84 8.29 -23.25
CA VAL A 423 4.11 8.48 -21.97
C VAL A 423 4.40 9.88 -21.42
N PRO A 424 3.77 10.94 -21.94
CA PRO A 424 4.04 12.30 -21.49
C PRO A 424 3.73 12.50 -20.00
N ILE A 425 4.60 13.25 -19.32
CA ILE A 425 4.46 13.66 -17.90
C ILE A 425 4.17 15.16 -17.85
N THR A 426 2.91 15.53 -17.66
CA THR A 426 2.44 16.93 -17.72
C THR A 426 1.76 17.39 -16.44
N ASP A 427 1.78 18.70 -16.17
CA ASP A 427 1.13 19.30 -15.00
C ASP A 427 1.61 18.66 -13.66
N LEU A 428 2.91 18.39 -13.55
CA LEU A 428 3.52 17.87 -12.31
C LEU A 428 3.81 19.01 -11.33
N THR A 429 3.35 18.89 -10.09
CA THR A 429 3.71 19.79 -8.99
C THR A 429 4.57 19.08 -7.96
N LEU A 430 5.73 19.65 -7.66
CA LEU A 430 6.61 19.25 -6.57
C LEU A 430 6.71 20.42 -5.58
N SER A 431 6.11 20.28 -4.39
CA SER A 431 6.10 21.33 -3.37
C SER A 431 6.63 20.83 -2.03
N ASP A 432 7.47 21.62 -1.38
CA ASP A 432 7.88 21.39 0.02
C ASP A 432 8.45 19.97 0.26
N ILE A 433 9.30 19.52 -0.66
CA ILE A 433 10.01 18.23 -0.58
C ILE A 433 11.39 18.51 -0.01
N THR A 434 11.65 18.06 1.22
CA THR A 434 12.88 18.39 1.93
C THR A 434 13.52 17.17 2.57
N GLY A 435 14.83 17.19 2.76
CA GLY A 435 15.50 16.12 3.49
C GLY A 435 16.92 15.84 3.05
N SER A 436 17.34 14.59 3.24
CA SER A 436 18.70 14.15 2.91
C SER A 436 18.74 12.80 2.19
N VAL A 437 19.70 12.70 1.28
CA VAL A 437 20.12 11.44 0.65
C VAL A 437 21.49 11.01 1.21
N GLY A 438 21.85 9.73 1.05
CA GLY A 438 23.16 9.19 1.42
C GLY A 438 24.30 9.71 0.52
N ASP A 439 25.54 9.50 0.95
CA ASP A 439 26.74 10.05 0.27
C ASP A 439 26.90 9.57 -1.19
N ASP A 440 26.51 8.31 -1.47
CA ASP A 440 26.59 7.69 -2.80
C ASP A 440 25.30 7.85 -3.63
N ALA A 441 24.29 8.57 -3.11
CA ALA A 441 23.02 8.83 -3.76
C ALA A 441 23.03 10.17 -4.51
N ALA A 442 22.02 10.42 -5.34
CA ALA A 442 21.78 11.71 -5.98
C ALA A 442 20.52 12.39 -5.41
N PRO A 443 20.56 13.70 -5.08
CA PRO A 443 19.36 14.44 -4.68
C PRO A 443 18.26 14.39 -5.74
N TYR A 444 18.64 14.54 -7.01
CA TYR A 444 17.75 14.61 -8.16
C TYR A 444 18.31 13.82 -9.34
N TYR A 445 17.42 13.14 -10.07
CA TYR A 445 17.70 12.52 -11.37
C TYR A 445 16.46 12.65 -12.26
N ILE A 446 16.58 13.42 -13.34
CA ILE A 446 15.49 13.67 -14.28
C ILE A 446 15.94 13.21 -15.67
N LEU A 447 15.28 12.20 -16.23
CA LEU A 447 15.55 11.69 -17.57
C LEU A 447 14.25 11.66 -18.38
N CYS A 448 14.00 12.77 -19.07
CA CYS A 448 12.72 13.08 -19.72
C CYS A 448 12.86 13.25 -21.24
N ALA A 449 12.02 12.55 -22.01
CA ALA A 449 11.81 12.81 -23.43
C ALA A 449 10.53 13.63 -23.72
N ALA A 450 9.53 13.57 -22.83
CA ALA A 450 8.25 14.27 -22.96
C ALA A 450 7.72 14.73 -21.60
N CYS A 451 8.25 15.84 -21.11
CA CYS A 451 7.86 16.45 -19.85
C CYS A 451 7.53 17.94 -20.06
N SER A 452 6.40 18.42 -19.52
CA SER A 452 5.98 19.84 -19.65
C SER A 452 5.14 20.32 -18.48
N ASP A 453 5.06 21.65 -18.31
CA ASP A 453 4.15 22.31 -17.38
C ASP A 453 4.35 21.92 -15.91
N TRP A 454 5.61 21.76 -15.50
CA TRP A 454 5.95 21.45 -14.12
C TRP A 454 6.00 22.70 -13.25
N THR A 455 5.57 22.56 -12.00
CA THR A 455 5.69 23.58 -10.95
C THR A 455 6.53 23.03 -9.81
N VAL A 456 7.63 23.70 -9.49
CA VAL A 456 8.56 23.29 -8.44
C VAL A 456 8.73 24.43 -7.43
N SER A 457 8.48 24.16 -6.14
CA SER A 457 8.65 25.15 -5.07
C SER A 457 9.02 24.50 -3.73
N GLY A 458 9.94 25.10 -2.98
CA GLY A 458 10.30 24.57 -1.65
C GLY A 458 10.95 23.17 -1.68
N VAL A 459 11.55 22.78 -2.81
CA VAL A 459 12.31 21.53 -2.92
C VAL A 459 13.75 21.78 -2.47
N ASP A 460 14.18 21.10 -1.41
CA ASP A 460 15.51 21.20 -0.80
C ASP A 460 15.98 19.84 -0.28
N VAL A 461 16.49 19.02 -1.20
CA VAL A 461 17.09 17.72 -0.90
C VAL A 461 18.61 17.86 -0.89
N THR A 462 19.22 17.50 0.24
CA THR A 462 20.65 17.72 0.50
C THR A 462 21.43 16.40 0.62
N GLY A 463 22.75 16.48 0.61
CA GLY A 463 23.64 15.30 0.64
C GLY A 463 23.91 14.74 -0.76
N GLY A 464 24.59 13.60 -0.82
CA GLY A 464 24.88 12.90 -2.07
C GLY A 464 25.74 13.67 -3.06
N THR A 465 25.73 13.19 -4.30
CA THR A 465 26.38 13.79 -5.46
C THR A 465 25.34 14.09 -6.53
N ALA A 466 25.32 15.32 -7.05
CA ALA A 466 24.41 15.68 -8.15
C ALA A 466 24.68 14.80 -9.38
N SER A 467 23.61 14.31 -10.01
CA SER A 467 23.71 13.53 -11.25
C SER A 467 24.16 14.41 -12.41
N ASP A 468 25.10 13.92 -13.23
CA ASP A 468 25.51 14.52 -14.49
C ASP A 468 24.74 13.97 -15.70
N GLU A 469 23.78 13.07 -15.45
CA GLU A 469 22.97 12.38 -16.46
C GLU A 469 21.53 12.92 -16.56
N CYS A 470 21.22 14.04 -15.90
CA CYS A 470 19.90 14.65 -16.06
C CYS A 470 19.71 15.20 -17.48
N GLU A 471 18.60 14.87 -18.12
CA GLU A 471 18.20 15.36 -19.43
C GLU A 471 16.69 15.64 -19.49
N GLY A 472 16.30 16.70 -20.21
CA GLY A 472 14.91 16.94 -20.56
C GLY A 472 14.05 17.60 -19.48
N GLU A 473 14.67 18.30 -18.52
CA GLU A 473 13.91 19.13 -17.59
C GLU A 473 13.02 20.16 -18.33
N PRO A 474 11.74 20.30 -17.95
CA PRO A 474 10.86 21.28 -18.57
C PRO A 474 11.31 22.73 -18.34
N SER A 475 10.94 23.62 -19.27
CA SER A 475 11.23 25.05 -19.16
C SER A 475 10.77 25.63 -17.83
N GLY A 476 11.70 26.24 -17.08
CA GLY A 476 11.42 26.89 -15.80
C GLY A 476 11.67 26.00 -14.58
N VAL A 477 12.01 24.73 -14.79
CA VAL A 477 12.55 23.82 -13.77
C VAL A 477 14.08 23.89 -13.81
N SER A 478 14.69 23.77 -12.63
CA SER A 478 16.13 23.56 -12.45
C SER A 478 16.32 22.83 -11.11
N LEU A 479 16.09 21.51 -11.13
CA LEU A 479 16.41 20.63 -10.02
C LEU A 479 17.84 20.13 -10.17
N CYS A 480 18.16 19.70 -11.39
CA CYS A 480 19.51 19.64 -11.92
C CYS A 480 19.91 21.03 -12.53
#